data_AF-A0A4Q9MKA1-F1
#
_entry.id   AF-A0A4Q9MKA1-F1
#
_cell.length_a   1.000
_cell.length_b   1.000
_cell.length_c   1.000
_cell.angle_alpha   90.00
_cell.angle_beta   90.00
_cell.angle_gamma   90.00
#
_symmetry.space_group_name_H-M   'P 1'
#
loop_
_entity.id
_entity.type
_entity.pdbx_description
1 polymer ?
#
loop_
_entity_poly.entity_id
_entity_poly.type
_entity_poly.pdbx_seq_one_letter_code
_entity_poly.pdbx_strand_id
1 'polypeptide(L)'
;MVHIHRYSCSPFPIPLECIERVVDFLKDDIPTLRNVALTAHGLLPRAQVHLFHTIGIHTVDQADSLPKLLKERPHFSQIVR
;
A
#
# COMPACT_ATOMS: atom_id res chain seq x y z
N MET A 1 -11.84 -14.09 -10.57
CA MET A 1 -11.75 -13.41 -11.88
C MET A 1 -10.85 -12.20 -11.72
N VAL A 2 -9.55 -12.35 -11.97
CA VAL A 2 -8.60 -11.23 -11.88
C VAL A 2 -7.78 -11.22 -13.17
N HIS A 3 -8.39 -10.67 -14.23
CA HIS A 3 -7.68 -10.36 -15.47
C HIS A 3 -6.89 -9.08 -15.24
N ILE A 4 -5.65 -9.19 -14.74
CA ILE A 4 -4.67 -8.10 -14.82
C ILE A 4 -3.92 -8.28 -16.13
N HIS A 5 -4.60 -7.97 -17.24
CA HIS A 5 -3.93 -7.73 -18.49
C HIS A 5 -3.42 -6.29 -18.48
N ARG A 6 -2.10 -6.12 -18.41
CA ARG A 6 -1.26 -5.26 -19.28
C ARG A 6 -0.02 -4.76 -18.53
N TYR A 7 1.09 -5.47 -18.72
CA TYR A 7 2.42 -4.86 -18.80
C TYR A 7 3.06 -5.35 -20.11
N SER A 8 3.56 -4.40 -20.89
CA SER A 8 3.81 -4.46 -22.33
C SER A 8 4.91 -5.44 -22.77
N CYS A 9 4.79 -5.91 -24.03
CA CYS A 9 5.83 -6.30 -24.99
C CYS A 9 7.17 -6.82 -24.41
N SER A 10 7.14 -7.94 -23.70
CA SER A 10 8.30 -8.80 -23.49
C SER A 10 7.86 -10.24 -23.82
N PRO A 11 8.73 -11.07 -24.43
CA PRO A 11 8.36 -12.43 -24.81
C PRO A 11 8.00 -13.32 -23.61
N PHE A 12 8.30 -12.86 -22.38
CA PHE A 12 8.01 -13.56 -21.13
C PHE A 12 7.40 -12.57 -20.12
N PRO A 13 6.06 -12.57 -19.92
CA PRO A 13 5.45 -11.74 -18.91
C PRO A 13 5.94 -12.16 -17.52
N ILE A 14 6.38 -11.19 -16.72
CA ILE A 14 6.81 -11.43 -15.35
C ILE A 14 5.60 -11.91 -14.53
N PRO A 15 5.71 -13.01 -13.75
CA PRO A 15 4.64 -13.46 -12.88
C PRO A 15 4.22 -12.37 -11.87
N LEU A 16 2.93 -12.32 -11.55
CA LEU A 16 2.39 -11.33 -10.60
C LEU A 16 3.06 -11.48 -9.24
N GLU A 17 3.34 -12.70 -8.81
CA GLU A 17 3.99 -13.03 -7.54
C GLU A 17 5.38 -12.39 -7.42
N CYS A 18 6.10 -12.26 -8.53
CA CYS A 18 7.39 -11.59 -8.57
C CYS A 18 7.22 -10.07 -8.38
N ILE A 19 6.23 -9.48 -9.05
CA ILE A 19 5.91 -8.04 -8.92
C ILE A 19 5.46 -7.72 -7.49
N GLU A 20 4.58 -8.55 -6.93
CA GLU A 20 4.13 -8.43 -5.54
C GLU A 20 5.27 -8.58 -4.54
N ARG A 21 6.22 -9.48 -4.80
CA ARG A 21 7.43 -9.65 -3.97
C ARG A 21 8.30 -8.39 -3.98
N VAL A 22 8.41 -7.69 -5.11
CA VAL A 22 9.10 -6.39 -5.18
C VAL A 22 8.41 -5.37 -4.26
N VAL A 23 7.08 -5.32 -4.23
CA VAL A 23 6.34 -4.45 -3.30
C VAL A 23 6.63 -4.80 -1.85
N ASP A 24 6.73 -6.09 -1.52
CA ASP A 24 7.08 -6.54 -0.17
C ASP A 24 8.51 -6.12 0.25
N PHE A 25 9.45 -6.00 -0.69
CA PHE A 25 10.79 -5.46 -0.42
C PHE A 25 10.81 -3.94 -0.18
N LEU A 26 9.81 -3.21 -0.65
CA LEU A 26 9.69 -1.75 -0.48
C LEU A 26 9.09 -1.32 0.85
N LYS A 27 8.84 -2.25 1.78
CA LYS A 27 8.19 -1.98 3.08
C LYS A 27 8.84 -0.85 3.88
N ASP A 28 10.16 -0.68 3.78
CA ASP A 28 10.93 0.31 4.54
C ASP A 28 11.07 1.65 3.77
N ASP A 29 10.73 1.67 2.47
CA ASP A 29 10.79 2.86 1.60
C ASP A 29 9.37 3.41 1.35
N ILE A 30 8.87 4.12 2.37
CA ILE A 30 7.53 4.73 2.37
C ILE A 30 7.29 5.67 1.16
N PRO A 31 8.23 6.55 0.75
CA PRO A 31 8.08 7.35 -0.47
C PRO A 31 7.82 6.52 -1.72
N THR A 32 8.61 5.47 -1.95
CA THR A 32 8.45 4.61 -3.13
C THR A 32 7.16 3.80 -3.06
N LEU A 33 6.81 3.31 -1.88
CA LEU A 33 5.58 2.56 -1.65
C LEU A 33 4.32 3.39 -1.89
N ARG A 34 4.34 4.69 -1.55
CA ARG A 34 3.27 5.65 -1.91
C ARG A 34 3.15 5.82 -3.42
N ASN A 35 4.27 5.91 -4.13
CA ASN A 35 4.25 6.02 -5.59
C ASN A 35 3.64 4.76 -6.23
N VAL A 36 3.96 3.57 -5.71
CA VAL A 36 3.32 2.32 -6.15
C VAL A 36 1.81 2.35 -5.91
N ALA A 37 1.38 2.78 -4.72
CA ALA A 37 -0.05 2.90 -4.39
C ALA A 37 -0.80 3.86 -5.35
N LEU A 38 -0.16 4.95 -5.78
CA LEU A 38 -0.76 5.94 -6.67
C LEU A 38 -0.71 5.57 -8.16
N THR A 39 0.26 4.75 -8.57
CA THR A 39 0.50 4.44 -10.00
C THR A 39 0.01 3.05 -10.42
N ALA A 40 0.01 2.08 -9.51
CA ALA A 40 -0.31 0.68 -9.78
C ALA A 40 -1.50 0.21 -8.92
N HIS A 41 -2.72 0.52 -9.36
CA HIS A 41 -3.96 0.21 -8.62
C HIS A 41 -4.13 -1.28 -8.29
N GLY A 42 -3.59 -2.19 -9.11
CA GLY A 42 -3.60 -3.64 -8.83
C GLY A 42 -2.71 -4.05 -7.65
N LEU A 43 -1.71 -3.24 -7.30
CA LEU A 43 -0.79 -3.46 -6.18
C LEU A 43 -1.17 -2.63 -4.94
N LEU A 44 -2.16 -1.74 -5.07
CA LEU A 44 -2.63 -0.85 -4.01
C LEU A 44 -2.96 -1.57 -2.70
N PRO A 45 -3.70 -2.70 -2.67
CA PRO A 45 -4.01 -3.39 -1.41
C PRO A 45 -2.74 -3.82 -0.67
N ARG A 46 -1.71 -4.23 -1.40
CA ARG A 46 -0.44 -4.72 -0.84
C ARG A 46 0.44 -3.56 -0.37
N ALA A 47 0.49 -2.47 -1.14
CA ALA A 47 1.17 -1.25 -0.73
C ALA A 47 0.53 -0.62 0.52
N GLN A 48 -0.81 -0.63 0.62
CA GLN A 48 -1.53 -0.12 1.79
C GLN A 48 -1.22 -0.92 3.06
N VAL A 49 -1.12 -2.24 2.97
CA VAL A 49 -0.72 -3.06 4.13
C VAL A 49 0.62 -2.58 4.67
N HIS A 50 1.63 -2.39 3.83
CA HIS A 50 2.94 -1.92 4.27
C HIS A 50 2.94 -0.43 4.71
N LEU A 51 2.13 0.42 4.08
CA LEU A 51 2.01 1.85 4.43
C LEU A 51 1.33 2.08 5.80
N PHE A 52 0.36 1.24 6.14
CA PHE A 52 -0.42 1.37 7.38
C PHE A 52 -0.03 0.31 8.44
N HIS A 53 0.98 -0.52 8.17
CA HIS A 53 1.50 -1.48 9.15
C HIS A 53 2.14 -0.81 10.36
N THR A 54 2.67 0.41 10.20
CA THR A 54 3.32 1.13 11.28
C THR A 54 2.93 2.60 11.20
N ILE A 55 2.15 3.05 12.17
CA ILE A 55 1.78 4.46 12.33
C ILE A 55 2.67 5.05 13.42
N GLY A 56 3.70 5.80 13.01
CA GLY A 56 4.52 6.58 13.92
C GLY A 56 3.76 7.80 14.43
N ILE A 57 3.38 7.81 15.70
CA ILE A 57 2.84 9.00 16.36
C ILE A 57 4.01 9.70 17.07
N HIS A 58 4.43 10.84 16.52
CA HIS A 58 5.60 11.58 17.03
C HIS A 58 5.23 12.86 17.78
N THR A 59 3.97 13.27 17.71
CA THR A 59 3.46 14.51 18.32
C THR A 59 2.09 14.30 18.96
N VAL A 60 1.76 15.14 19.95
CA VAL A 60 0.46 15.11 20.62
C VAL A 60 -0.67 15.45 19.65
N ASP A 61 -0.45 16.39 18.73
CA ASP A 61 -1.42 16.75 17.68
C ASP A 61 -1.77 15.56 16.76
N GLN A 62 -0.78 14.71 16.42
CA GLN A 62 -1.00 13.49 15.65
C GLN A 62 -1.81 12.45 16.46
N ALA A 63 -1.54 12.34 17.76
CA ALA A 63 -2.28 11.45 18.65
C ALA A 63 -3.77 11.83 18.75
N ASP A 64 -4.08 13.12 18.76
CA ASP A 64 -5.46 13.62 18.79
C ASP A 64 -6.17 13.55 17.42
N SER A 65 -5.41 13.58 16.34
CA SER A 65 -5.93 13.55 14.97
C SER A 65 -6.23 12.13 14.47
N LEU A 66 -5.47 11.12 14.92
CA LEU A 66 -5.65 9.73 14.50
C LEU A 66 -7.05 9.18 14.85
N PRO A 67 -7.60 9.36 16.07
CA PRO A 67 -8.96 8.93 16.39
C PRO A 67 -10.02 9.62 15.53
N LYS A 68 -9.83 10.90 15.19
CA LYS A 68 -10.74 11.65 14.31
C LYS A 68 -10.74 11.06 12.90
N LEU A 69 -9.56 10.78 12.34
CA LEU A 69 -9.41 10.13 11.03
C LEU A 69 -10.04 8.74 10.99
N LEU A 70 -9.82 7.92 12.01
CA LEU A 70 -10.40 6.58 12.10
C LEU A 70 -11.93 6.62 12.20
N LYS A 71 -12.48 7.63 12.90
CA LYS A 71 -13.93 7.85 13.02
C LYS A 71 -14.55 8.32 11.71
N GLU A 72 -13.87 9.19 10.96
CA GLU A 72 -14.32 9.70 9.65
C GLU A 72 -14.25 8.63 8.55
N ARG A 73 -13.27 7.72 8.63
CA ARG A 73 -13.06 6.69 7.62
C ARG A 73 -12.97 5.30 8.24
N PRO A 74 -14.12 4.71 8.62
CA PRO A 74 -14.15 3.42 9.30
C PRO A 74 -13.55 2.27 8.47
N HIS A 75 -13.49 2.39 7.14
CA HIS A 75 -12.83 1.40 6.27
C HIS A 75 -11.30 1.37 6.44
N PHE A 76 -10.66 2.42 6.94
CA PHE A 76 -9.22 2.39 7.27
C PHE A 76 -8.93 1.54 8.50
N SER A 77 -9.88 1.40 9.42
CA SER A 77 -9.70 0.59 10.64
C SER A 77 -9.38 -0.88 10.36
N GLN A 78 -9.76 -1.40 9.19
CA GLN A 78 -9.46 -2.78 8.79
C GLN A 78 -8.02 -2.97 8.30
N ILE A 79 -7.33 -1.86 8.00
CA ILE A 79 -5.99 -1.86 7.36
C ILE A 79 -4.92 -1.43 8.39
N VAL A 80 -5.30 -0.68 9.41
CA VAL A 80 -4.45 -0.38 10.57
C VAL A 80 -4.37 -1.61 11.47
N ARG A 81 -3.18 -2.19 11.61
CA ARG A 81 -2.91 -3.40 12.40
C ARG A 81 -2.03 -3.11 13.61
#